data_AF-M7WII8-F1
#
_entry.id   AF-M7WII8-F1
#
_cell.length_a   1.000
_cell.length_b   1.000
_cell.length_c   1.000
_cell.angle_alpha   90.00
_cell.angle_beta   90.00
_cell.angle_gamma   90.00
#
_symmetry.space_group_name_H-M   'P 1'
#
loop_
_entity.id
_entity.type
_entity.pdbx_description
1 polymer ?
#
loop_
_entity_poly.entity_id
_entity_poly.type
_entity_poly.pdbx_seq_one_letter_code
_entity_poly.pdbx_strand_id
1 'polypeptide(L)'
;MNQQDVIALKFHKAKEELQNHYQELNKYLRSLQQTYLMAMQQPTQYHLPNPQMLQNQINQLVNAYAAASQKLAFAPQPPAIICREILDTFIKQTKANADFINEITKKYKELEERQKQILQQINNVQIKQKGTKSIIDNLNENNIDEFINQLLDWDNAQIIVKLNKTEEAILLLCDALKKNSSNSQKIEDICEGIMAFISMTLLSPIAVSQLSDVISQVILSPAVSEEATPAIIDVYDALQVPVCLQ
;
A
#
# COMPACT_ATOMS: atom_id res chain seq x y z
N MET A 1 -35.37 -46.33 23.35
CA MET A 1 -35.09 -45.26 22.37
C MET A 1 -36.33 -44.41 22.28
N ASN A 2 -36.24 -43.11 22.58
CA ASN A 2 -37.41 -42.23 22.56
C ASN A 2 -37.87 -42.02 21.11
N GLN A 3 -39.18 -41.86 20.90
CA GLN A 3 -39.75 -41.63 19.56
C GLN A 3 -39.14 -40.40 18.87
N GLN A 4 -38.72 -39.40 19.64
CA GLN A 4 -38.01 -38.22 19.14
C GLN A 4 -36.64 -38.56 18.54
N ASP A 5 -35.89 -39.49 19.16
CA ASP A 5 -34.58 -39.93 18.66
C ASP A 5 -34.73 -40.67 17.32
N VAL A 6 -35.78 -41.48 17.19
CA VAL A 6 -36.09 -42.22 15.95
C VAL A 6 -36.45 -41.27 14.80
N ILE A 7 -37.20 -40.19 15.09
CA ILE A 7 -37.60 -39.19 14.09
C ILE A 7 -36.40 -38.34 13.66
N ALA A 8 -35.57 -37.90 14.61
CA ALA A 8 -34.35 -37.15 14.33
C ALA A 8 -33.38 -37.96 13.45
N LEU A 9 -33.19 -39.25 13.76
CA LEU A 9 -32.32 -40.13 12.98
C LEU A 9 -32.83 -40.33 11.54
N LYS A 10 -34.14 -40.51 11.37
CA LYS A 10 -34.77 -40.63 10.03
C LYS A 10 -34.65 -39.36 9.21
N PHE A 11 -34.82 -38.19 9.84
CA PHE A 11 -34.67 -36.91 9.16
C PHE A 11 -33.21 -36.65 8.75
N HIS A 12 -32.26 -37.00 9.61
CA HIS A 12 -30.83 -36.85 9.29
C HIS A 12 -30.43 -37.71 8.09
N LYS A 13 -30.90 -38.96 8.06
CA LYS A 13 -30.67 -39.87 6.94
C LYS A 13 -31.30 -39.39 5.63
N ALA A 14 -32.53 -38.86 5.67
CA ALA A 14 -33.19 -38.30 4.50
C ALA A 14 -32.46 -37.04 3.96
N LYS A 15 -31.90 -36.22 4.86
CA LYS A 15 -31.10 -35.05 4.49
C LYS A 15 -29.79 -35.45 3.79
N GLU A 16 -29.09 -36.46 4.30
CA GLU A 16 -27.88 -37.00 3.66
C GLU A 16 -28.19 -37.59 2.28
N GLU A 17 -29.27 -38.38 2.17
CA GLU A 17 -29.70 -38.94 0.87
C GLU A 17 -30.03 -37.84 -0.15
N LEU A 18 -30.76 -36.79 0.26
CA LEU A 18 -31.05 -35.64 -0.61
C LEU A 18 -29.77 -34.92 -1.06
N GLN A 19 -28.82 -34.73 -0.14
CA GLN A 19 -27.56 -34.06 -0.43
C GLN A 19 -26.69 -34.87 -1.41
N ASN A 20 -26.68 -36.20 -1.27
CA ASN A 20 -26.02 -37.10 -2.20
C ASN A 20 -26.66 -37.06 -3.60
N HIS A 21 -28.00 -37.11 -3.69
CA HIS A 21 -28.70 -36.99 -4.97
C HIS A 21 -28.44 -35.64 -5.64
N TYR A 22 -28.38 -34.55 -4.87
CA TYR A 22 -28.05 -33.23 -5.40
C TYR A 22 -26.61 -33.16 -5.95
N GLN A 23 -25.66 -33.82 -5.28
CA GLN A 23 -24.28 -33.91 -5.76
C GLN A 23 -24.17 -34.75 -7.05
N GLU A 24 -24.89 -35.88 -7.14
CA GLU A 24 -24.94 -36.70 -8.35
C GLU A 24 -25.56 -35.94 -9.52
N LEU A 25 -26.67 -35.23 -9.29
CA LEU A 25 -27.30 -34.37 -10.30
C LEU A 25 -26.32 -33.31 -10.81
N ASN A 26 -25.59 -32.64 -9.91
CA ASN A 26 -24.59 -31.65 -10.28
C ASN A 26 -23.43 -32.25 -11.08
N LYS A 27 -22.97 -33.47 -10.74
CA LYS A 27 -21.97 -34.19 -11.54
C LYS A 27 -22.51 -34.49 -12.94
N TYR A 28 -23.74 -34.96 -13.05
CA TYR A 28 -24.36 -35.30 -14.32
C TYR A 28 -24.56 -34.06 -15.21
N LEU A 29 -25.04 -32.95 -14.64
CA LEU A 29 -25.20 -31.68 -15.33
C LEU A 29 -23.86 -31.13 -15.85
N ARG A 30 -22.80 -31.20 -15.04
CA ARG A 30 -21.45 -30.80 -15.47
C ARG A 30 -20.93 -31.69 -16.59
N SER A 31 -21.14 -33.01 -16.51
CA SER A 31 -20.78 -33.94 -17.58
C SER A 31 -21.54 -33.64 -18.86
N LEU A 32 -22.85 -33.38 -18.78
CA LEU A 32 -23.68 -33.04 -19.94
C LEU A 32 -23.21 -31.73 -20.58
N GLN A 33 -22.92 -30.72 -19.76
CA GLN A 33 -22.40 -29.43 -20.21
C GLN A 33 -21.03 -29.58 -20.90
N GLN A 34 -20.13 -30.40 -20.36
CA GLN A 34 -18.84 -30.70 -21.00
C GLN A 34 -19.01 -31.47 -22.31
N THR A 35 -19.87 -32.48 -22.35
CA THR A 35 -20.15 -33.23 -23.59
C THR A 35 -20.71 -32.30 -24.67
N TYR A 36 -21.60 -31.38 -24.30
CA TYR A 36 -22.17 -30.40 -25.23
C TYR A 36 -21.11 -29.39 -25.73
N LEU A 37 -20.25 -28.89 -24.84
CA LEU A 37 -19.13 -28.03 -25.19
C LEU A 37 -18.12 -28.72 -26.12
N MET A 38 -17.79 -29.99 -25.85
CA MET A 38 -16.91 -30.79 -26.70
C MET A 38 -17.54 -31.05 -28.08
N ALA A 39 -18.84 -31.34 -28.15
CA ALA A 39 -19.56 -31.51 -29.41
C ALA A 39 -19.59 -30.22 -30.26
N MET A 40 -19.58 -29.04 -29.62
CA MET A 40 -19.47 -27.76 -30.32
C MET A 40 -18.04 -27.40 -30.76
N GLN A 41 -17.01 -27.97 -30.12
CA GLN A 41 -15.61 -27.66 -30.40
C GLN A 41 -14.95 -28.57 -31.46
N GLN A 42 -15.50 -29.75 -31.73
CA GLN A 42 -15.04 -30.64 -32.82
C GLN A 42 -16.21 -31.08 -33.72
N PRO A 43 -16.51 -30.34 -34.81
CA PRO A 43 -17.72 -30.56 -35.61
C PRO A 43 -17.74 -31.89 -36.40
N THR A 44 -16.66 -32.67 -36.43
CA THR A 44 -16.47 -33.69 -37.47
C THR A 44 -16.32 -35.14 -37.01
N GLN A 45 -16.47 -35.50 -35.73
CA GLN A 45 -16.41 -36.93 -35.34
C GLN A 45 -17.41 -37.45 -34.29
N TYR A 46 -18.34 -36.65 -33.79
CA TYR A 46 -19.46 -37.18 -32.99
C TYR A 46 -20.72 -37.25 -33.84
N HIS A 47 -21.11 -38.47 -34.24
CA HIS A 47 -22.44 -38.71 -34.78
C HIS A 47 -23.47 -38.37 -33.70
N LEU A 48 -24.20 -37.28 -33.91
CA LEU A 48 -25.40 -36.94 -33.15
C LEU A 48 -26.30 -38.19 -33.11
N PRO A 49 -26.83 -38.59 -31.94
CA PRO A 49 -27.75 -39.72 -31.86
C PRO A 49 -28.91 -39.52 -32.83
N ASN A 50 -29.32 -40.58 -33.52
CA ASN A 50 -30.52 -40.52 -34.37
C ASN A 50 -31.70 -39.99 -33.53
N PRO A 51 -32.56 -39.12 -34.08
CA PRO A 51 -33.77 -38.61 -33.42
C PRO A 51 -34.57 -39.65 -32.63
N GLN A 52 -34.63 -40.92 -33.06
CA GLN A 52 -35.29 -41.99 -32.30
C GLN A 52 -34.55 -42.38 -31.01
N MET A 53 -33.21 -42.42 -31.01
CA MET A 53 -32.42 -42.64 -29.80
C MET A 53 -32.57 -41.46 -28.84
N LEU A 54 -32.57 -40.23 -29.36
CA LEU A 54 -32.84 -39.03 -28.58
C LEU A 54 -34.23 -39.08 -27.95
N GLN A 55 -35.27 -39.45 -28.71
CA GLN A 55 -36.64 -39.58 -28.21
C GLN A 55 -36.74 -40.64 -27.10
N ASN A 56 -36.06 -41.79 -27.26
CA ASN A 56 -36.03 -42.84 -26.24
C ASN A 56 -35.30 -42.40 -24.97
N GLN A 57 -34.18 -41.69 -25.10
CA GLN A 57 -33.45 -41.12 -23.96
C GLN A 57 -34.30 -40.08 -23.23
N ILE A 58 -34.99 -39.20 -23.96
CA ILE A 58 -35.92 -38.22 -23.39
C ILE A 58 -37.05 -38.94 -22.64
N ASN A 59 -37.66 -39.97 -23.23
CA ASN A 59 -38.73 -40.72 -22.58
C ASN A 59 -38.27 -41.44 -21.30
N GLN A 60 -37.07 -42.02 -21.30
CA GLN A 60 -36.49 -42.64 -20.10
C GLN A 60 -36.25 -41.61 -18.99
N LEU A 61 -35.80 -40.42 -19.35
CA LEU A 61 -35.53 -39.32 -18.42
C LEU A 61 -36.84 -38.77 -17.81
N VAL A 62 -37.88 -38.60 -18.64
CA VAL A 62 -39.23 -38.21 -18.21
C VAL A 62 -39.81 -39.24 -17.25
N ASN A 63 -39.69 -40.54 -17.56
CA ASN A 63 -40.19 -41.60 -16.70
C ASN A 63 -39.42 -41.71 -15.38
N ALA A 64 -38.09 -41.56 -15.40
CA ALA A 64 -37.27 -41.54 -14.19
C ALA A 64 -37.62 -40.34 -13.30
N TYR A 65 -37.84 -39.17 -13.90
CA TYR A 65 -38.27 -37.96 -13.19
C TYR A 65 -39.68 -38.10 -12.59
N ALA A 66 -40.62 -38.70 -13.34
CA ALA A 66 -41.97 -38.96 -12.85
C ALA A 66 -41.96 -39.96 -11.67
N ALA A 67 -41.15 -41.02 -11.75
CA ALA A 67 -40.98 -41.98 -10.66
C ALA A 67 -40.32 -41.36 -9.42
N ALA A 68 -39.31 -40.50 -9.61
CA ALA A 68 -38.67 -39.76 -8.52
C ALA A 68 -39.65 -38.77 -7.86
N SER A 69 -40.47 -38.08 -8.66
CA SER A 69 -41.50 -37.15 -8.19
C SER A 69 -42.58 -37.86 -7.38
N GLN A 70 -43.02 -39.05 -7.82
CA GLN A 70 -43.94 -39.88 -7.03
C GLN A 70 -43.31 -40.30 -5.70
N LYS A 71 -42.06 -40.79 -5.69
CA LYS A 71 -41.35 -41.13 -4.44
C LYS A 71 -41.24 -39.94 -3.48
N LEU A 72 -41.03 -38.74 -4.00
CA LEU A 72 -41.04 -37.48 -3.22
C LEU A 72 -42.43 -37.12 -2.69
N ALA A 73 -43.49 -37.36 -3.46
CA ALA A 73 -44.87 -37.15 -3.03
C ALA A 73 -45.30 -38.10 -1.90
N PHE A 74 -44.72 -39.30 -1.84
CA PHE A 74 -44.94 -40.28 -0.76
C PHE A 74 -43.94 -40.16 0.40
N ALA A 75 -42.94 -39.28 0.30
CA ALA A 75 -42.05 -39.00 1.41
C ALA A 75 -42.83 -38.25 2.51
N PRO A 76 -42.64 -38.58 3.80
CA PRO A 76 -43.31 -37.88 4.87
C PRO A 76 -42.95 -36.39 4.82
N GLN A 77 -43.97 -35.54 4.60
CA GLN A 77 -43.83 -34.09 4.62
C GLN A 77 -43.25 -33.68 5.99
N PRO A 78 -42.20 -32.83 6.04
CA PRO A 78 -41.71 -32.34 7.30
C PRO A 78 -42.85 -31.64 8.04
N PRO A 79 -43.04 -31.90 9.35
CA PRO A 79 -44.01 -31.17 10.15
C PRO A 79 -43.83 -29.66 9.95
N ALA A 80 -44.92 -28.91 9.82
CA ALA A 80 -44.88 -27.46 9.58
C ALA A 80 -44.00 -26.70 10.58
N ILE A 81 -43.81 -27.25 11.78
CA ILE A 81 -42.90 -26.76 12.83
C ILE A 81 -41.44 -26.75 12.35
N ILE A 82 -40.96 -27.82 11.71
CA ILE A 82 -39.58 -27.92 11.19
C ILE A 82 -39.38 -26.96 10.02
N CYS A 83 -40.37 -26.85 9.12
CA CYS A 83 -40.32 -25.88 8.03
C CYS A 83 -40.24 -24.43 8.58
N ARG A 84 -40.98 -24.13 9.65
CA ARG A 84 -40.98 -22.82 10.31
C ARG A 84 -39.65 -22.54 11.00
N GLU A 85 -39.07 -23.50 11.70
CA GLU A 85 -37.75 -23.35 12.35
C GLU A 85 -36.62 -23.09 11.34
N ILE A 86 -36.66 -23.79 10.19
CA ILE A 86 -35.69 -23.56 9.10
C ILE A 86 -35.88 -22.16 8.51
N LEU A 87 -37.12 -21.72 8.27
CA LEU A 87 -37.44 -20.37 7.80
C LEU A 87 -36.98 -19.29 8.80
N ASP A 88 -37.26 -19.47 10.08
CA ASP A 88 -36.85 -18.52 11.14
C ASP A 88 -35.32 -18.44 11.25
N THR A 89 -34.61 -19.56 11.08
CA THR A 89 -33.14 -19.60 11.03
C THR A 89 -32.62 -18.85 9.82
N PHE A 90 -33.23 -19.05 8.65
CA PHE A 90 -32.85 -18.38 7.41
C PHE A 90 -33.09 -16.86 7.50
N ILE A 91 -34.21 -16.44 8.07
CA ILE A 91 -34.54 -15.03 8.32
C ILE A 91 -33.51 -14.39 9.26
N LYS A 92 -33.15 -15.08 10.35
CA LYS A 92 -32.12 -14.60 11.30
C LYS A 92 -30.75 -14.44 10.63
N GLN A 93 -30.32 -15.43 9.85
CA GLN A 93 -29.05 -15.35 9.10
C GLN A 93 -29.07 -14.25 8.04
N THR A 94 -30.18 -14.10 7.32
CA THR A 94 -30.32 -13.05 6.31
C THR A 94 -30.25 -11.66 6.93
N LYS A 95 -30.86 -11.47 8.10
CA LYS A 95 -30.78 -10.21 8.85
C LYS A 95 -29.36 -9.92 9.32
N ALA A 96 -28.68 -10.91 9.92
CA ALA A 96 -27.29 -10.76 10.36
C ALA A 96 -26.34 -10.42 9.18
N ASN A 97 -26.55 -11.04 8.01
CA ASN A 97 -25.78 -10.74 6.81
C ASN A 97 -26.04 -9.31 6.30
N ALA A 98 -27.28 -8.83 6.35
CA ALA A 98 -27.62 -7.45 5.98
C ALA A 98 -26.97 -6.43 6.92
N ASP A 99 -26.99 -6.69 8.23
CA ASP A 99 -26.33 -5.83 9.23
C ASP A 99 -24.81 -5.78 9.01
N PHE A 100 -24.19 -6.93 8.71
CA PHE A 100 -22.77 -7.00 8.36
C PHE A 100 -22.42 -6.22 7.09
N ILE A 101 -23.23 -6.31 6.04
CA ILE A 101 -23.05 -5.54 4.80
C ILE A 101 -23.15 -4.03 5.08
N ASN A 102 -24.08 -3.61 5.95
CA ASN A 102 -24.22 -2.21 6.34
C ASN A 102 -22.98 -1.69 7.10
N GLU A 103 -22.40 -2.49 8.00
CA GLU A 103 -21.15 -2.14 8.68
C GLU A 103 -19.98 -1.99 7.71
N ILE A 104 -19.83 -2.92 6.75
CA ILE A 104 -18.79 -2.82 5.70
C ILE A 104 -18.99 -1.55 4.88
N THR A 105 -20.23 -1.26 4.47
CA THR A 105 -20.55 -0.07 3.68
C THR A 105 -20.20 1.22 4.44
N LYS A 106 -20.43 1.26 5.76
CA LYS A 106 -20.04 2.38 6.61
C LYS A 106 -18.51 2.56 6.64
N LYS A 107 -17.76 1.48 6.87
CA LYS A 107 -16.29 1.51 6.86
C LYS A 107 -15.73 1.97 5.51
N TYR A 108 -16.35 1.58 4.41
CA TYR A 108 -15.95 2.01 3.07
C TYR A 108 -16.12 3.52 2.88
N LYS A 109 -17.25 4.09 3.34
CA LYS A 109 -17.47 5.55 3.30
C LYS A 109 -16.46 6.32 4.14
N GLU A 110 -16.12 5.81 5.32
CA GLU A 110 -15.08 6.42 6.18
C GLU A 110 -13.71 6.40 5.50
N LEU A 111 -13.36 5.32 4.79
CA LEU A 111 -12.14 5.22 4.00
C LEU A 111 -12.14 6.20 2.81
N GLU A 112 -13.26 6.34 2.10
CA GLU A 112 -13.39 7.28 0.99
C GLU A 112 -13.20 8.73 1.46
N GLU A 113 -13.76 9.09 2.61
CA GLU A 113 -13.60 10.43 3.18
C GLU A 113 -12.15 10.69 3.63
N ARG A 114 -11.52 9.69 4.25
CA ARG A 114 -10.09 9.76 4.60
C ARG A 114 -9.21 9.91 3.37
N GLN A 115 -9.53 9.23 2.27
CA GLN A 115 -8.81 9.37 1.01
C GLN A 115 -8.93 10.80 0.45
N LYS A 116 -10.12 11.41 0.49
CA LYS A 116 -10.32 12.81 0.07
C LYS A 116 -9.47 13.78 0.89
N GLN A 117 -9.41 13.59 2.21
CA GLN A 117 -8.57 14.41 3.10
C GLN A 117 -7.08 14.27 2.79
N ILE A 118 -6.59 13.04 2.56
CA ILE A 118 -5.19 12.80 2.18
C ILE A 118 -4.87 13.49 0.85
N LEU A 119 -5.74 13.39 -0.16
CA LEU A 119 -5.53 14.06 -1.45
C LEU A 119 -5.49 15.59 -1.31
N GLN A 120 -6.35 16.17 -0.47
CA GLN A 120 -6.29 17.61 -0.17
C GLN A 120 -4.98 18.00 0.52
N GLN A 121 -4.49 17.21 1.48
CA GLN A 121 -3.21 17.45 2.13
C GLN A 121 -2.04 17.37 1.14
N ILE A 122 -2.01 16.36 0.26
CA ILE A 122 -1.00 16.22 -0.79
C ILE A 122 -1.02 17.46 -1.71
N ASN A 123 -2.20 17.88 -2.17
CA ASN A 123 -2.33 19.06 -3.01
C ASN A 123 -1.85 20.34 -2.29
N ASN A 124 -2.20 20.51 -1.02
CA ASN A 124 -1.75 21.66 -0.23
C ASN A 124 -0.22 21.68 -0.05
N VAL A 125 0.41 20.52 0.15
CA VAL A 125 1.87 20.39 0.23
C VAL A 125 2.51 20.67 -1.13
N GLN A 126 1.97 20.14 -2.23
CA GLN A 126 2.46 20.42 -3.59
C GLN A 126 2.33 21.89 -3.99
N ILE A 127 1.24 22.56 -3.60
CA ILE A 127 1.04 23.99 -3.85
C ILE A 127 2.06 24.83 -3.05
N LYS A 128 2.36 24.45 -1.80
CA LYS A 128 3.45 25.07 -1.02
C LYS A 128 4.83 24.83 -1.65
N GLN A 129 5.10 23.62 -2.15
CA GLN A 129 6.37 23.29 -2.81
C GLN A 129 6.55 23.97 -4.18
N LYS A 130 5.47 24.27 -4.92
CA LYS A 130 5.56 24.95 -6.23
C LYS A 130 5.98 26.43 -6.14
N GLY A 131 5.89 27.06 -4.96
CA GLY A 131 6.23 28.47 -4.76
C GLY A 131 7.67 28.73 -4.33
N THR A 132 8.35 27.74 -3.76
CA THR A 132 9.68 27.89 -3.17
C THR A 132 10.62 26.91 -3.86
N LYS A 133 11.66 27.42 -4.55
CA LYS A 133 12.72 26.57 -5.12
C LYS A 133 13.30 25.69 -4.02
N SER A 134 13.48 24.40 -4.31
CA SER A 134 14.02 23.46 -3.32
C SER A 134 15.49 23.79 -3.02
N ILE A 135 16.01 23.32 -1.89
CA ILE A 135 17.42 23.51 -1.55
C ILE A 135 18.35 22.94 -2.64
N ILE A 136 17.90 21.88 -3.33
CA ILE A 136 18.63 21.27 -4.44
C ILE A 136 18.63 22.16 -5.68
N ASP A 137 17.51 22.80 -5.99
CA ASP A 137 17.44 23.76 -7.10
C ASP A 137 18.36 24.95 -6.83
N ASN A 138 18.35 25.48 -5.61
CA ASN A 138 19.24 26.59 -5.22
C ASN A 138 20.73 26.19 -5.24
N LEU A 139 21.06 24.96 -4.83
CA LEU A 139 22.42 24.41 -4.93
C LEU A 139 22.86 24.29 -6.40
N ASN A 140 22.02 23.73 -7.27
CA ASN A 140 22.35 23.52 -8.69
C ASN A 140 22.43 24.83 -9.49
N GLU A 141 21.60 25.81 -9.15
CA GLU A 141 21.57 27.12 -9.80
C GLU A 141 22.60 28.11 -9.21
N ASN A 142 23.40 27.70 -8.23
CA ASN A 142 24.33 28.57 -7.48
C ASN A 142 23.65 29.80 -6.85
N ASN A 143 22.41 29.66 -6.40
CA ASN A 143 21.70 30.70 -5.65
C ASN A 143 22.14 30.69 -4.17
N ILE A 144 23.37 31.18 -3.93
CA ILE A 144 24.09 31.03 -2.66
C ILE A 144 23.32 31.55 -1.46
N ASP A 145 22.69 32.73 -1.56
CA ASP A 145 22.01 33.34 -0.42
C ASP A 145 20.77 32.55 0.02
N GLU A 146 19.94 32.12 -0.94
CA GLU A 146 18.77 31.32 -0.64
C GLU A 146 19.17 29.90 -0.21
N PHE A 147 20.25 29.35 -0.76
CA PHE A 147 20.81 28.08 -0.33
C PHE A 147 21.25 28.13 1.14
N ILE A 148 22.03 29.14 1.55
CA ILE A 148 22.47 29.31 2.94
C ILE A 148 21.27 29.45 3.88
N ASN A 149 20.31 30.31 3.54
CA ASN A 149 19.12 30.53 4.37
C ASN A 149 18.29 29.25 4.56
N GLN A 150 18.14 28.43 3.50
CA GLN A 150 17.43 27.16 3.58
C GLN A 150 18.24 26.09 4.32
N LEU A 151 19.58 26.17 4.28
CA LEU A 151 20.47 25.19 4.92
C LEU A 151 20.47 25.30 6.46
N LEU A 152 20.08 26.45 7.02
CA LEU A 152 19.87 26.62 8.46
C LEU A 152 18.75 25.69 9.00
N ASP A 153 17.89 25.17 8.14
CA ASP A 153 16.95 24.10 8.50
C ASP A 153 17.64 22.73 8.43
N TRP A 154 17.70 22.05 9.58
CA TRP A 154 18.29 20.73 9.75
C TRP A 154 17.72 19.68 8.78
N ASP A 155 16.44 19.75 8.44
CA ASP A 155 15.81 18.81 7.50
C ASP A 155 16.35 18.99 6.08
N ASN A 156 16.68 20.24 5.70
CA ASN A 156 17.27 20.53 4.40
C ASN A 156 18.72 20.05 4.31
N ALA A 157 19.51 20.20 5.38
CA ALA A 157 20.86 19.64 5.45
C ALA A 157 20.85 18.10 5.30
N GLN A 158 19.87 17.41 5.91
CA GLN A 158 19.71 15.96 5.73
C GLN A 158 19.40 15.56 4.29
N ILE A 159 18.63 16.37 3.55
CA ILE A 159 18.32 16.10 2.13
C ILE A 159 19.60 16.11 1.30
N ILE A 160 20.48 17.09 1.52
CA ILE A 160 21.78 17.18 0.83
C ILE A 160 22.64 15.94 1.10
N VAL A 161 22.72 15.50 2.37
CA VAL A 161 23.49 14.31 2.76
C VAL A 161 22.92 13.04 2.13
N LYS A 162 21.60 12.83 2.18
CA LYS A 162 20.93 11.65 1.59
C LYS A 162 21.10 11.57 0.07
N LEU A 163 21.27 12.70 -0.59
CA LEU A 163 21.50 12.78 -2.03
C LEU A 163 22.98 12.76 -2.42
N ASN A 164 23.90 12.52 -1.47
CA ASN A 164 25.35 12.52 -1.67
C ASN A 164 25.87 13.82 -2.31
N LYS A 165 25.26 14.96 -1.98
CA LYS A 165 25.66 16.29 -2.49
C LYS A 165 26.48 17.12 -1.49
N THR A 166 26.94 16.51 -0.39
CA THR A 166 27.66 17.21 0.67
C THR A 166 28.96 17.85 0.19
N GLU A 167 29.72 17.20 -0.70
CA GLU A 167 30.96 17.80 -1.24
C GLU A 167 30.65 19.06 -2.06
N GLU A 168 29.68 19.00 -2.97
CA GLU A 168 29.23 20.16 -3.77
C GLU A 168 28.78 21.32 -2.86
N ALA A 169 28.00 21.02 -1.82
CA ALA A 169 27.54 22.00 -0.86
C ALA A 169 28.67 22.65 -0.06
N ILE A 170 29.62 21.85 0.46
CA ILE A 170 30.78 22.37 1.21
C ILE A 170 31.65 23.25 0.32
N LEU A 171 31.90 22.86 -0.92
CA LEU A 171 32.66 23.67 -1.87
C LEU A 171 31.97 25.02 -2.13
N LEU A 172 30.64 25.03 -2.30
CA LEU A 172 29.87 26.26 -2.45
C LEU A 172 29.93 27.15 -1.21
N LEU A 173 29.84 26.57 0.00
CA LEU A 173 29.96 27.29 1.26
C LEU A 173 31.36 27.86 1.47
N CYS A 174 32.41 27.15 1.05
CA CYS A 174 33.78 27.66 1.07
C CYS A 174 33.94 28.91 0.20
N ASP A 175 33.35 28.89 -1.01
CA ASP A 175 33.34 30.05 -1.89
C ASP A 175 32.51 31.20 -1.33
N ALA A 176 31.39 30.90 -0.69
CA ALA A 176 30.56 31.89 -0.01
C ALA A 176 31.30 32.55 1.16
N LEU A 177 32.05 31.76 1.95
CA LEU A 177 32.81 32.24 3.10
C LEU A 177 33.91 33.22 2.68
N LYS A 178 34.63 32.91 1.59
CA LYS A 178 35.63 33.83 1.01
C LYS A 178 35.00 35.17 0.60
N LYS A 179 33.85 35.12 -0.08
CA LYS A 179 33.15 36.30 -0.60
C LYS A 179 32.55 37.18 0.51
N ASN A 180 32.14 36.57 1.61
CA ASN A 180 31.46 37.25 2.73
C ASN A 180 32.35 37.47 3.95
N SER A 181 33.67 37.46 3.79
CA SER A 181 34.65 37.58 4.88
C SER A 181 34.56 38.87 5.72
N SER A 182 33.76 39.86 5.30
CA SER A 182 33.47 41.10 6.04
C SER A 182 32.07 41.20 6.64
N ASN A 183 31.21 40.19 6.44
CA ASN A 183 29.83 40.17 6.92
C ASN A 183 29.67 39.11 8.02
N SER A 184 29.67 39.55 9.27
CA SER A 184 29.68 38.68 10.45
C SER A 184 28.50 37.70 10.47
N GLN A 185 27.28 38.19 10.26
CA GLN A 185 26.09 37.33 10.24
C GLN A 185 26.18 36.25 9.17
N LYS A 186 26.61 36.62 7.95
CA LYS A 186 26.74 35.64 6.87
C LYS A 186 27.82 34.60 7.16
N ILE A 187 28.90 34.99 7.83
CA ILE A 187 29.93 34.05 8.28
C ILE A 187 29.33 33.04 9.27
N GLU A 188 28.58 33.53 10.27
CA GLU A 188 27.90 32.66 11.25
C GLU A 188 26.95 31.68 10.56
N ASP A 189 26.07 32.17 9.67
CA ASP A 189 25.11 31.32 8.95
C ASP A 189 25.81 30.23 8.11
N ILE A 190 26.92 30.59 7.45
CA ILE A 190 27.73 29.66 6.66
C ILE A 190 28.42 28.62 7.55
N CYS A 191 29.02 29.06 8.65
CA CYS A 191 29.68 28.18 9.61
C CYS A 191 28.69 27.21 10.28
N GLU A 192 27.48 27.66 10.61
CA GLU A 192 26.41 26.81 11.13
C GLU A 192 26.01 25.72 10.12
N GLY A 193 25.85 26.10 8.85
CA GLY A 193 25.58 25.14 7.77
C GLY A 193 26.71 24.10 7.59
N ILE A 194 27.97 24.51 7.72
CA ILE A 194 29.13 23.60 7.67
C ILE A 194 29.12 22.65 8.87
N MET A 195 28.88 23.16 10.08
CA MET A 195 28.80 22.35 11.30
C MET A 195 27.68 21.32 11.24
N ALA A 196 26.53 21.68 10.66
CA ALA A 196 25.45 20.73 10.41
C ALA A 196 25.95 19.53 9.58
N PHE A 197 26.71 19.76 8.51
CA PHE A 197 27.28 18.67 7.72
C PHE A 197 28.32 17.83 8.47
N ILE A 198 29.25 18.47 9.19
CA ILE A 198 30.27 17.76 9.98
C ILE A 198 29.62 16.87 11.04
N SER A 199 28.51 17.31 11.64
CA SER A 199 27.77 16.54 12.65
C SER A 199 26.99 15.34 12.08
N MET A 200 26.66 15.36 10.79
CA MET A 200 25.83 14.34 10.14
C MET A 200 26.62 13.31 9.34
N THR A 201 27.75 13.70 8.75
CA THR A 201 28.50 12.86 7.83
C THR A 201 29.99 13.17 7.86
N LEU A 202 30.79 12.16 7.50
CA LEU A 202 32.20 12.38 7.19
C LEU A 202 32.32 13.18 5.89
N LEU A 203 33.14 14.23 5.94
CA LEU A 203 33.47 15.03 4.77
C LEU A 203 34.50 14.27 3.91
N SER A 204 34.43 14.46 2.59
CA SER A 204 35.44 13.90 1.69
C SER A 204 36.80 14.57 1.93
N PRO A 205 37.93 13.90 1.62
CA PRO A 205 39.26 14.51 1.77
C PRO A 205 39.42 15.82 1.00
N ILE A 206 38.75 15.94 -0.16
CA ILE A 206 38.74 17.15 -0.99
C ILE A 206 38.02 18.28 -0.24
N ALA A 207 36.82 18.00 0.28
CA ALA A 207 36.04 18.97 1.05
C ALA A 207 36.78 19.43 2.32
N VAL A 208 37.41 18.51 3.05
CA VAL A 208 38.21 18.82 4.25
C VAL A 208 39.40 19.72 3.90
N SER A 209 40.16 19.36 2.86
CA SER A 209 41.32 20.16 2.43
C SER A 209 40.90 21.58 2.05
N GLN A 210 39.86 21.71 1.22
CA GLN A 210 39.40 23.01 0.75
C GLN A 210 38.89 23.87 1.90
N LEU A 211 38.10 23.28 2.80
CA LEU A 211 37.54 23.99 3.94
C LEU A 211 38.65 24.43 4.91
N SER A 212 39.62 23.56 5.20
CA SER A 212 40.78 23.91 6.03
C SER A 212 41.57 25.09 5.45
N ASP A 213 41.81 25.09 4.14
CA ASP A 213 42.51 26.18 3.45
C ASP A 213 41.73 27.50 3.53
N VAL A 214 40.41 27.45 3.31
CA VAL A 214 39.55 28.63 3.37
C VAL A 214 39.47 29.19 4.79
N ILE A 215 39.23 28.35 5.79
CA ILE A 215 39.12 28.74 7.19
C ILE A 215 40.42 29.41 7.65
N SER A 216 41.57 28.83 7.30
CA SER A 216 42.89 29.39 7.62
C SER A 216 43.12 30.76 6.98
N GLN A 217 42.61 30.99 5.77
CA GLN A 217 42.68 32.29 5.10
C GLN A 217 41.74 33.32 5.72
N VAL A 218 40.52 32.90 6.04
CA VAL A 218 39.47 33.78 6.56
C VAL A 218 39.78 34.21 7.99
N ILE A 219 40.21 33.31 8.87
CA ILE A 219 40.52 33.63 10.27
C ILE A 219 41.69 34.62 10.42
N LEU A 220 42.63 34.61 9.47
CA LEU A 220 43.77 35.55 9.44
C LEU A 220 43.44 36.85 8.71
N SER A 221 42.26 36.96 8.12
CA SER A 221 41.85 38.15 7.37
C SER A 221 41.52 39.29 8.33
N PRO A 222 42.09 40.49 8.14
CA PRO A 222 41.74 41.66 8.95
C PRO A 222 40.30 42.15 8.71
N ALA A 223 39.59 41.57 7.73
CA ALA A 223 38.19 41.87 7.43
C ALA A 223 37.19 41.11 8.33
N VAL A 224 37.62 40.03 8.98
CA VAL A 224 36.75 39.24 9.87
C VAL A 224 36.61 39.96 11.20
N SER A 225 35.37 40.09 11.67
CA SER A 225 35.08 40.76 12.92
C SER A 225 35.29 39.85 14.13
N GLU A 226 35.46 40.45 15.31
CA GLU A 226 35.57 39.70 16.57
C GLU A 226 34.32 38.85 16.84
N GLU A 227 33.14 39.29 16.40
CA GLU A 227 31.88 38.56 16.58
C GLU A 227 31.82 37.25 15.77
N ALA A 228 32.37 37.24 14.56
CA ALA A 228 32.30 36.08 13.67
C ALA A 228 33.45 35.07 13.89
N THR A 229 34.49 35.48 14.61
CA THR A 229 35.69 34.67 14.88
C THR A 229 35.38 33.35 15.62
N PRO A 230 34.49 33.29 16.64
CA PRO A 230 34.14 32.05 17.31
C PRO A 230 33.56 30.98 16.38
N ALA A 231 32.64 31.34 15.48
CA ALA A 231 32.01 30.39 14.56
C ALA A 231 33.03 29.76 13.58
N ILE A 232 34.04 30.54 13.18
CA ILE A 232 35.15 30.05 12.34
C ILE A 232 36.04 29.08 13.13
N ILE A 233 36.33 29.39 14.40
CA ILE A 233 37.13 28.52 15.29
C ILE A 233 36.41 27.20 15.54
N ASP A 234 35.10 27.22 15.79
CA ASP A 234 34.32 26.00 16.01
C ASP A 234 34.42 25.03 14.81
N VAL A 235 34.32 25.56 13.59
CA VAL A 235 34.52 24.78 12.37
C VAL A 235 35.96 24.25 12.27
N TYR A 236 36.96 25.09 12.57
CA TYR A 236 38.37 24.71 12.54
C TYR A 236 38.66 23.55 13.51
N ASP A 237 38.18 23.67 14.75
CA ASP A 237 38.36 22.66 15.79
C ASP A 237 37.64 21.35 15.44
N ALA A 238 36.44 21.44 14.86
CA ALA A 238 35.68 20.28 14.41
C ALA A 238 36.38 19.49 13.29
N LEU A 239 37.21 20.17 12.46
CA LEU A 239 38.05 19.50 11.45
C LEU A 239 39.29 18.83 12.04
N GLN A 240 39.77 19.28 13.21
CA GLN A 240 40.94 18.71 13.89
C GLN A 240 40.61 17.49 14.74
N VAL A 241 39.33 17.22 15.03
CA VAL A 241 38.94 15.98 15.71
C VAL A 241 39.22 14.81 14.76
N PRO A 242 40.02 13.81 15.17
CA PRO A 242 40.36 12.69 14.30
C PRO A 242 39.08 11.98 13.88
N VAL A 243 38.83 11.96 12.57
CA VAL A 243 37.84 11.09 11.93
C VAL A 243 38.05 9.69 12.50
N CYS A 244 37.09 9.21 13.29
CA CYS A 244 37.09 7.84 13.76
C CYS A 244 37.07 6.95 12.52
N LEU A 245 38.23 6.35 12.22
CA LEU A 245 38.34 5.22 11.32
C LEU A 245 37.47 4.11 11.91
N GLN A 246 36.28 3.91 11.33
CA GLN A 246 35.52 2.67 11.43
C GLN A 246 35.59 1.93 10.11
#